data_AF-A0A0B7A8V5-F1
#
_entry.id   AF-A0A0B7A8V5-F1
#
_cell.length_a   1.000
_cell.length_b   1.000
_cell.length_c   1.000
_cell.angle_alpha   90.00
_cell.angle_beta   90.00
_cell.angle_gamma   90.00
#
_symmetry.space_group_name_H-M   'P 1'
#
loop_
_entity.id
_entity.type
_entity.pdbx_description
1 polymer ?
#
loop_
_entity_poly.entity_id
_entity_poly.type
_entity_poly.pdbx_seq_one_letter_code
_entity_poly.pdbx_strand_id
1 'polypeptide(L)'
;MLYYLFLYEDLYQTHKKFIDVTKLSLYSDTLMSQIPISHLVQEALKHHNNCQNLFPPLIRLLNTHFPHLCLVEDWLDAHVSHMSKPSLVSKRRQIAIKPECVLEAISEAHTHPSRAIKLLEQLLSVGDISIFRECQDAVVAGLPKLLEEGIPRCLLDLIKKVWFKLHGFTPRKLRLSTVNALQPVRKSAFKTASQLMEQDLVVDPLVVLRCDERVFRCPPILEIVLRILSAYTQACRVYLNSHVMDAGITEKEKDRQELKMALLAAQESAIVQILLEVCLPLESEKKQASSELYNLREIRCLVFSYIHQVFIASPNLARLVHFQGYPSTLIPLVVSGVPSMHICLDFIPELLGQPQRSKQIFGIQLLSNLCTQYQLPKSMNIAKLGVDVMFTLLSVLEKSEWVAFFRQTVPCLLPICQAFPPLCDDAAVLLSQLGRVCYSHITMAGNASKTSGEVNRCDRSLTPTSTSGLSLYGDYGNLYQTIELTFSEICGRALVLGKLY
;
A
#
# COMPACT_ATOMS: atom_id res chain seq x y z
N MET A 1 38.89 6.47 -3.33
CA MET A 1 38.21 6.86 -4.60
C MET A 1 36.72 7.09 -4.42
N LEU A 2 35.93 6.15 -3.91
CA LEU A 2 34.49 6.37 -3.68
C LEU A 2 34.17 7.64 -2.87
N TYR A 3 34.88 7.85 -1.76
CA TYR A 3 34.75 9.08 -0.97
C TYR A 3 35.04 10.36 -1.78
N TYR A 4 36.03 10.33 -2.66
CA TYR A 4 36.38 11.47 -3.50
C TYR A 4 35.26 11.78 -4.50
N LEU A 5 34.65 10.75 -5.10
CA LEU A 5 33.53 10.92 -6.03
C LEU A 5 32.33 11.58 -5.33
N PHE A 6 31.94 11.10 -4.16
CA PHE A 6 30.84 11.70 -3.40
C PHE A 6 31.16 13.10 -2.92
N LEU A 7 32.40 13.35 -2.49
CA LEU A 7 32.82 14.68 -2.09
C LEU A 7 32.81 15.66 -3.28
N TYR A 8 33.21 15.19 -4.47
CA TYR A 8 33.13 15.97 -5.69
C TYR A 8 31.68 16.31 -6.05
N GLU A 9 30.75 15.35 -5.97
CA GLU A 9 29.33 15.61 -6.19
C GLU A 9 28.75 16.60 -5.17
N ASP A 10 29.11 16.47 -3.90
CA ASP A 10 28.69 17.37 -2.82
C ASP A 10 29.18 18.81 -3.03
N LEU A 11 30.47 18.95 -3.36
CA LEU A 11 31.08 20.25 -3.63
C LEU A 11 30.54 20.87 -4.93
N TYR A 12 30.30 20.04 -5.95
CA TYR A 12 29.68 20.49 -7.19
C TYR A 12 28.27 21.04 -6.94
N GLN A 13 27.42 20.30 -6.21
CA GLN A 13 26.07 20.74 -5.85
C GLN A 13 26.08 22.00 -4.98
N THR A 14 26.98 22.08 -4.00
CA THR A 14 27.08 23.21 -3.06
C THR A 14 27.58 24.49 -3.72
N HIS A 15 28.58 24.39 -4.60
CA HIS A 15 29.23 25.54 -5.23
C HIS A 15 28.80 25.76 -6.68
N LYS A 16 27.76 25.07 -7.17
CA LYS A 16 27.25 25.13 -8.55
C LYS A 16 26.99 26.55 -9.06
N LYS A 17 26.60 27.47 -8.17
CA LYS A 17 26.32 28.88 -8.47
C LYS A 17 27.58 29.73 -8.74
N PHE A 18 28.74 29.27 -8.29
CA PHE A 18 30.03 29.96 -8.41
C PHE A 18 30.96 29.30 -9.43
N ILE A 19 30.57 28.16 -9.98
CA ILE A 19 31.37 27.36 -10.91
C ILE A 19 30.82 27.56 -12.32
N ASP A 20 31.71 27.88 -13.26
CA ASP A 20 31.39 27.95 -14.68
C ASP A 20 31.11 26.52 -15.20
N VAL A 21 29.82 26.20 -15.33
CA VAL A 21 29.28 24.85 -15.64
C VAL A 21 29.82 24.31 -16.97
N THR A 22 30.36 25.17 -17.83
CA THR A 22 30.95 24.83 -19.13
C THR A 22 32.28 24.06 -19.03
N LYS A 23 32.97 24.08 -17.88
CA LYS A 23 34.29 23.45 -17.71
C LYS A 23 34.30 22.21 -16.80
N LEU A 24 33.27 22.03 -15.98
CA LEU A 24 33.19 20.94 -14.99
C LEU A 24 31.91 20.14 -15.21
N SER A 25 32.05 18.97 -15.83
CA SER A 25 30.97 17.99 -15.95
C SER A 25 30.91 17.11 -14.70
N LEU A 26 29.69 16.80 -14.27
CA LEU A 26 29.45 15.68 -13.35
C LEU A 26 29.92 14.37 -14.00
N TYR A 27 30.32 13.40 -13.17
CA TYR A 27 30.59 12.06 -13.65
C TYR A 27 29.31 11.45 -14.23
N SER A 28 29.43 10.64 -15.28
CA SER A 28 28.26 10.03 -15.92
C SER A 28 27.57 9.03 -14.98
N ASP A 29 26.24 8.97 -15.07
CA ASP A 29 25.42 7.98 -14.34
C ASP A 29 25.84 6.53 -14.67
N THR A 30 26.41 6.31 -15.86
CA THR A 30 26.97 5.02 -16.28
C THR A 30 28.18 4.61 -15.45
N LEU A 31 28.99 5.55 -14.97
CA LEU A 31 30.12 5.24 -14.08
C LEU A 31 29.61 4.93 -12.67
N MET A 32 28.67 5.72 -12.16
CA MET A 32 28.12 5.52 -10.81
C MET A 32 27.32 4.21 -10.68
N SER A 33 26.67 3.76 -11.75
CA SER A 33 25.95 2.47 -11.79
C SER A 33 26.88 1.25 -11.82
N GLN A 34 28.12 1.40 -12.31
CA GLN A 34 29.11 0.31 -12.34
C GLN A 34 29.82 0.10 -11.01
N ILE A 35 29.87 1.13 -10.15
CA ILE A 35 30.56 1.06 -8.86
C ILE A 35 29.65 0.34 -7.85
N PRO A 36 30.11 -0.75 -7.20
CA PRO A 36 29.32 -1.47 -6.20
C PRO A 36 29.38 -0.74 -4.85
N ILE A 37 28.71 0.41 -4.77
CA ILE A 37 28.72 1.32 -3.61
C ILE A 37 28.36 0.57 -2.31
N SER A 38 27.26 -0.18 -2.30
CA SER A 38 26.79 -0.91 -1.11
C SER A 38 27.80 -1.95 -0.62
N HIS A 39 28.46 -2.66 -1.53
CA HIS A 39 29.51 -3.62 -1.15
C HIS A 39 30.71 -2.93 -0.52
N LEU A 40 31.22 -1.85 -1.14
CA LEU A 40 32.37 -1.10 -0.63
C LEU A 40 32.09 -0.52 0.77
N VAL A 41 30.86 -0.09 1.01
CA VAL A 41 30.42 0.43 2.30
C VAL A 41 30.34 -0.68 3.35
N GLN A 42 29.81 -1.85 3.00
CA GLN A 42 29.79 -3.02 3.88
C GLN A 42 31.20 -3.56 4.18
N GLU A 43 32.12 -3.50 3.22
CA GLU A 43 33.51 -3.89 3.40
C GLU A 43 34.26 -2.89 4.31
N ALA A 44 34.01 -1.59 4.14
CA ALA A 44 34.51 -0.56 5.03
C ALA A 44 34.00 -0.72 6.48
N LEU A 45 32.75 -1.17 6.66
CA LEU A 45 32.20 -1.53 7.97
C LEU A 45 32.95 -2.72 8.61
N LYS A 46 33.21 -3.78 7.84
CA LYS A 46 33.93 -4.97 8.32
C LYS A 46 35.36 -4.65 8.75
N HIS A 47 36.00 -3.71 8.07
CA HIS A 47 37.36 -3.23 8.37
C HIS A 47 37.36 -1.93 9.21
N HIS A 48 36.52 -1.86 10.24
CA HIS A 48 36.34 -0.67 11.08
C HIS A 48 37.67 -0.06 11.58
N ASN A 49 38.63 -0.90 11.98
CA ASN A 49 39.93 -0.46 12.52
C ASN A 49 40.79 0.30 11.50
N ASN A 50 40.64 0.03 10.20
CA ASN A 50 41.45 0.63 9.14
C ASN A 50 40.77 1.84 8.48
N CYS A 51 39.44 1.93 8.57
CA CYS A 51 38.62 2.96 7.91
C CYS A 51 37.91 3.92 8.87
N GLN A 52 38.29 3.94 10.15
CA GLN A 52 37.61 4.68 11.22
C GLN A 52 37.38 6.17 10.91
N ASN A 53 38.36 6.84 10.28
CA ASN A 53 38.27 8.27 9.94
C ASN A 53 37.58 8.54 8.59
N LEU A 54 37.53 7.54 7.69
CA LEU A 54 36.95 7.68 6.35
C LEU A 54 35.46 7.32 6.32
N PHE A 55 35.06 6.38 7.19
CA PHE A 55 33.73 5.80 7.17
C PHE A 55 32.61 6.80 7.56
N PRO A 56 32.71 7.59 8.65
CA PRO A 56 31.64 8.53 9.01
C PRO A 56 31.38 9.61 7.94
N PRO A 57 32.41 10.27 7.35
CA PRO A 57 32.21 11.19 6.23
C PRO A 57 31.61 10.52 4.99
N LEU A 58 32.03 9.29 4.67
CA LEU A 58 31.49 8.53 3.54
C LEU A 58 30.00 8.22 3.71
N ILE A 59 29.59 7.74 4.89
CA ILE A 59 28.17 7.45 5.17
C ILE A 59 27.33 8.71 5.16
N ARG A 60 27.85 9.82 5.71
CA ARG A 60 27.16 11.11 5.66
C ARG A 60 26.86 11.51 4.21
N LEU A 61 27.87 11.47 3.34
CA LEU A 61 27.71 11.80 1.93
C LEU A 61 26.76 10.83 1.21
N LEU A 62 26.85 9.53 1.52
CA LEU A 62 25.96 8.52 0.95
C LEU A 62 24.50 8.74 1.35
N ASN A 63 24.22 9.06 2.61
CA ASN A 63 22.86 9.35 3.08
C ASN A 63 22.30 10.64 2.47
N THR A 64 23.14 11.64 2.20
CA THR A 64 22.73 12.89 1.56
C THR A 64 22.39 12.69 0.08
N HIS A 65 23.29 12.05 -0.68
CA HIS A 65 23.17 11.96 -2.15
C HIS A 65 22.42 10.72 -2.63
N PHE A 66 22.51 9.61 -1.88
CA PHE A 66 21.94 8.32 -2.27
C PHE A 66 21.17 7.63 -1.13
N PRO A 67 20.19 8.29 -0.50
CA PRO A 67 19.39 7.70 0.59
C PRO A 67 18.64 6.43 0.15
N HIS A 68 18.33 6.29 -1.14
CA HIS A 68 17.73 5.09 -1.71
C HIS A 68 18.64 3.83 -1.69
N LEU A 69 19.93 3.98 -1.39
CA LEU A 69 20.86 2.87 -1.14
C LEU A 69 21.05 2.57 0.36
N CYS A 70 20.46 3.41 1.22
CA CYS A 70 20.58 3.36 2.67
C CYS A 70 19.23 3.05 3.35
N LEU A 71 18.39 2.24 2.70
CA LEU A 71 17.16 1.79 3.32
C LEU A 71 17.50 0.96 4.56
N VAL A 72 16.92 1.30 5.70
CA VAL A 72 17.23 0.65 6.99
C VAL A 72 17.04 -0.86 6.92
N GLU A 73 15.99 -1.32 6.23
CA GLU A 73 15.70 -2.74 6.05
C GLU A 73 16.85 -3.49 5.36
N ASP A 74 17.43 -2.94 4.29
CA ASP A 74 18.54 -3.57 3.56
C ASP A 74 19.78 -3.76 4.46
N TRP A 75 20.01 -2.82 5.38
CA TRP A 75 21.13 -2.88 6.30
C TRP A 75 20.87 -3.85 7.44
N LEU A 76 19.65 -3.89 7.97
CA LEU A 76 19.25 -4.86 9.00
C LEU A 76 19.34 -6.28 8.47
N ASP A 77 18.83 -6.53 7.26
CA ASP A 77 18.88 -7.85 6.61
C ASP A 77 20.33 -8.35 6.45
N ALA A 78 21.25 -7.46 6.08
CA ALA A 78 22.67 -7.76 5.99
C ALA A 78 23.29 -8.09 7.37
N HIS A 79 22.94 -7.34 8.42
CA HIS A 79 23.46 -7.58 9.78
C HIS A 79 22.90 -8.88 10.40
N VAL A 80 21.61 -9.16 10.23
CA VAL A 80 20.98 -10.42 10.69
C VAL A 80 21.60 -11.62 9.97
N SER A 81 21.88 -11.48 8.67
CA SER A 81 22.60 -12.48 7.89
C SER A 81 24.04 -12.70 8.38
N HIS A 82 24.70 -11.65 8.89
CA HIS A 82 26.03 -11.75 9.50
C HIS A 82 26.04 -12.39 10.90
N MET A 83 25.00 -12.15 11.71
CA MET A 83 24.84 -12.77 13.03
C MET A 83 24.42 -14.24 12.94
N SER A 84 23.70 -14.60 11.89
CA SER A 84 23.37 -15.98 11.57
C SER A 84 24.64 -16.72 11.17
N LYS A 85 25.20 -17.52 12.08
CA LYS A 85 26.33 -18.41 11.76
C LYS A 85 25.98 -19.20 10.49
N PRO A 86 26.91 -19.36 9.53
CA PRO A 86 26.68 -20.27 8.42
C PRO A 86 26.37 -21.63 9.03
N SER A 87 25.12 -22.08 8.86
CA SER A 87 24.72 -23.44 9.21
C SER A 87 25.71 -24.39 8.56
N LEU A 88 26.10 -25.44 9.29
CA LEU A 88 27.09 -26.45 8.88
C LEU A 88 26.68 -27.13 7.57
N VAL A 89 26.88 -26.47 6.43
CA VAL A 89 26.73 -27.06 5.12
C VAL A 89 27.98 -27.91 4.92
N SER A 90 27.81 -29.21 5.18
CA SER A 90 28.70 -30.29 4.79
C SER A 90 29.32 -29.99 3.43
N LYS A 91 30.64 -30.21 3.28
CA LYS A 91 31.43 -30.07 2.04
C LYS A 91 30.76 -30.84 0.88
N ARG A 92 29.74 -30.24 0.26
CA ARG A 92 29.06 -30.79 -0.91
C ARG A 92 29.90 -30.43 -2.14
N ARG A 93 30.01 -31.36 -3.08
CA ARG A 93 30.74 -31.19 -4.35
C ARG A 93 30.32 -29.86 -4.98
N GLN A 94 31.27 -28.94 -5.10
CA GLN A 94 31.07 -27.69 -5.83
C GLN A 94 30.94 -28.05 -7.31
N ILE A 95 29.71 -28.02 -7.82
CA ILE A 95 29.45 -28.05 -9.26
C ILE A 95 29.80 -26.65 -9.77
N ALA A 96 30.49 -26.55 -10.91
CA ALA A 96 30.72 -25.26 -11.56
C ALA A 96 29.35 -24.66 -11.95
N ILE A 97 28.91 -23.65 -11.20
CA ILE A 97 27.63 -22.98 -11.45
C ILE A 97 27.82 -22.05 -12.63
N LYS A 98 27.13 -22.33 -13.74
CA LYS A 98 27.08 -21.46 -14.92
C LYS A 98 25.75 -20.72 -14.97
N PRO A 99 25.70 -19.47 -15.46
CA PRO A 99 24.46 -18.71 -15.58
C PRO A 99 23.38 -19.43 -16.40
N GLU A 100 23.76 -20.10 -17.48
CA GLU A 100 22.86 -20.85 -18.37
C GLU A 100 22.13 -21.98 -17.61
N CYS A 101 22.87 -22.74 -16.79
CA CYS A 101 22.31 -23.82 -15.97
C CYS A 101 21.27 -23.31 -14.97
N VAL A 102 21.44 -22.09 -14.45
CA VAL A 102 20.50 -21.46 -13.50
C VAL A 102 19.21 -21.09 -14.23
N LEU A 103 19.32 -20.45 -15.40
CA LEU A 103 18.16 -20.07 -16.20
C LEU A 103 17.35 -21.28 -16.66
N GLU A 104 18.03 -22.32 -17.16
CA GLU A 104 17.39 -23.58 -17.55
C GLU A 104 16.63 -24.21 -16.38
N ALA A 105 17.29 -24.34 -15.23
CA ALA A 105 16.68 -24.95 -14.06
C ALA A 105 15.46 -24.17 -13.54
N ILE A 106 15.52 -22.83 -13.56
CA ILE A 106 14.36 -21.99 -13.20
C ILE A 106 13.26 -22.13 -14.26
N SER A 107 13.61 -22.25 -15.53
CA SER A 107 12.61 -22.42 -16.59
C SER A 107 11.90 -23.77 -16.58
N GLU A 108 12.58 -24.82 -16.11
CA GLU A 108 12.00 -26.16 -15.94
C GLU A 108 11.30 -26.34 -14.60
N ALA A 109 11.18 -25.28 -13.79
CA ALA A 109 10.70 -25.35 -12.40
C ALA A 109 9.29 -25.96 -12.25
N HIS A 110 8.42 -25.79 -13.25
CA HIS A 110 7.09 -26.41 -13.25
C HIS A 110 7.14 -27.94 -13.37
N THR A 111 8.17 -28.49 -14.02
CA THR A 111 8.31 -29.95 -14.22
C THR A 111 9.24 -30.58 -13.19
N HIS A 112 10.36 -29.92 -12.86
CA HIS A 112 11.40 -30.46 -11.99
C HIS A 112 11.93 -29.40 -10.99
N PRO A 113 11.14 -29.03 -9.97
CA PRO A 113 11.52 -27.97 -9.02
C PRO A 113 12.75 -28.32 -8.18
N SER A 114 13.05 -29.61 -7.99
CA SER A 114 14.18 -30.08 -7.18
C SER A 114 15.55 -29.69 -7.76
N ARG A 115 15.68 -29.59 -9.09
CA ARG A 115 16.90 -29.12 -9.77
C ARG A 115 17.14 -27.65 -9.45
N ALA A 116 16.11 -26.81 -9.58
CA ALA A 116 16.17 -25.39 -9.27
C ALA A 116 16.49 -25.14 -7.79
N ILE A 117 15.82 -25.84 -6.88
CA ILE A 117 16.04 -25.72 -5.42
C ILE A 117 17.51 -26.01 -5.07
N LYS A 118 18.06 -27.15 -5.52
CA LYS A 118 19.45 -27.53 -5.23
C LYS A 118 20.46 -26.51 -5.77
N LEU A 119 20.24 -25.99 -6.98
CA LEU A 119 21.13 -24.99 -7.57
C LEU A 119 21.07 -23.65 -6.84
N LEU A 120 19.88 -23.18 -6.43
CA LEU A 120 19.74 -21.95 -5.67
C LEU A 120 20.30 -22.07 -4.25
N GLU A 121 20.13 -23.21 -3.58
CA GLU A 121 20.78 -23.50 -2.29
C GLU A 121 22.31 -23.47 -2.41
N GLN A 122 22.85 -24.08 -3.48
CA GLN A 122 24.27 -24.03 -3.76
C GLN A 122 24.73 -22.60 -4.01
N LEU A 123 24.01 -21.83 -4.83
CA LEU A 123 24.31 -20.42 -5.12
C LEU A 123 24.30 -19.55 -3.84
N LEU A 124 23.40 -19.81 -2.90
CA LEU A 124 23.39 -19.16 -1.59
C LEU A 124 24.61 -19.54 -0.73
N SER A 125 25.11 -20.77 -0.87
CA SER A 125 26.30 -21.25 -0.15
C SER A 125 27.63 -20.78 -0.76
N VAL A 126 27.64 -20.37 -2.03
CA VAL A 126 28.83 -19.81 -2.68
C VAL A 126 29.18 -18.47 -2.02
N GLY A 127 30.43 -18.37 -1.54
CA GLY A 127 31.02 -17.15 -0.99
C GLY A 127 31.72 -16.28 -2.03
N ASP A 128 31.92 -16.80 -3.25
CA ASP A 128 32.52 -16.06 -4.35
C ASP A 128 31.52 -15.07 -4.97
N ILE A 129 31.83 -13.78 -4.83
CA ILE A 129 31.01 -12.66 -5.28
C ILE A 129 30.98 -12.59 -6.81
N SER A 130 32.01 -13.09 -7.50
CA SER A 130 32.13 -13.01 -8.96
C SER A 130 31.11 -13.92 -9.66
N ILE A 131 31.11 -15.21 -9.33
CA ILE A 131 30.15 -16.22 -9.83
C ILE A 131 28.72 -15.79 -9.52
N PHE A 132 28.50 -15.26 -8.32
CA PHE A 132 27.19 -14.81 -7.90
C PHE A 132 26.69 -13.63 -8.76
N ARG A 133 27.57 -12.69 -9.12
CA ARG A 133 27.25 -11.57 -10.03
C ARG A 133 26.96 -12.02 -11.46
N GLU A 134 27.69 -13.01 -11.97
CA GLU A 134 27.47 -13.56 -13.32
C GLU A 134 26.09 -14.23 -13.45
N CYS A 135 25.59 -14.83 -12.37
CA CYS A 135 24.27 -15.46 -12.36
C CYS A 135 23.10 -14.46 -12.23
N GLN A 136 23.37 -13.17 -12.02
CA GLN A 136 22.34 -12.15 -11.77
C GLN A 136 21.30 -12.09 -12.90
N ASP A 137 21.76 -11.98 -14.13
CA ASP A 137 20.89 -11.77 -15.29
C ASP A 137 20.04 -13.03 -15.58
N ALA A 138 20.59 -14.22 -15.30
CA ALA A 138 19.87 -15.49 -15.38
C ALA A 138 18.76 -15.62 -14.33
N VAL A 139 19.04 -15.24 -13.06
CA VAL A 139 18.05 -15.22 -11.98
C VAL A 139 16.89 -14.30 -12.33
N VAL A 140 17.21 -13.08 -12.80
CA VAL A 140 16.20 -12.08 -13.15
C VAL A 140 15.34 -12.53 -14.33
N ALA A 141 15.94 -13.07 -15.39
CA ALA A 141 15.23 -13.59 -16.56
C ALA A 141 14.29 -14.78 -16.22
N GLY A 142 14.57 -15.50 -15.13
CA GLY A 142 13.74 -16.59 -14.62
C GLY A 142 12.51 -16.14 -13.83
N LEU A 143 12.47 -14.92 -13.28
CA LEU A 143 11.39 -14.46 -12.39
C LEU A 143 9.99 -14.54 -13.02
N PRO A 144 9.76 -14.16 -14.30
CA PRO A 144 8.42 -14.23 -14.90
C PRO A 144 7.88 -15.66 -15.03
N LYS A 145 8.78 -16.65 -15.19
CA LYS A 145 8.42 -18.08 -15.25
C LYS A 145 8.01 -18.59 -13.87
N LEU A 146 8.54 -18.00 -12.80
CA LEU A 146 8.19 -18.33 -11.41
C LEU A 146 6.81 -17.82 -10.98
N LEU A 147 6.11 -17.06 -11.83
CA LEU A 147 4.74 -16.60 -11.61
C LEU A 147 3.68 -17.58 -12.14
N GLU A 148 4.07 -18.68 -12.74
CA GLU A 148 3.15 -19.72 -13.21
C GLU A 148 2.56 -20.52 -12.04
N GLU A 149 1.35 -21.05 -12.23
CA GLU A 149 0.69 -21.90 -11.23
C GLU A 149 1.45 -23.23 -11.07
N GLY A 150 1.38 -23.83 -9.88
CA GLY A 150 2.02 -25.13 -9.59
C GLY A 150 3.47 -25.07 -9.09
N ILE A 151 4.04 -23.87 -8.93
CA ILE A 151 5.41 -23.70 -8.45
C ILE A 151 5.48 -23.83 -6.91
N PRO A 152 6.37 -24.68 -6.36
CA PRO A 152 6.46 -24.87 -4.92
C PRO A 152 6.89 -23.60 -4.17
N ARG A 153 6.24 -23.33 -3.03
CA ARG A 153 6.53 -22.15 -2.20
C ARG A 153 7.99 -22.08 -1.73
N CYS A 154 8.59 -23.22 -1.40
CA CYS A 154 10.00 -23.29 -1.00
C CYS A 154 10.95 -22.71 -2.07
N LEU A 155 10.65 -22.93 -3.37
CA LEU A 155 11.44 -22.38 -4.46
C LEU A 155 11.31 -20.85 -4.53
N LEU A 156 10.10 -20.33 -4.32
CA LEU A 156 9.83 -18.88 -4.29
C LEU A 156 10.52 -18.19 -3.10
N ASP A 157 10.55 -18.83 -1.93
CA ASP A 157 11.27 -18.27 -0.78
C ASP A 157 12.80 -18.32 -0.99
N LEU A 158 13.32 -19.32 -1.70
CA LEU A 158 14.73 -19.41 -2.07
C LEU A 158 15.11 -18.34 -3.11
N ILE A 159 14.30 -18.12 -4.15
CA ILE A 159 14.59 -17.07 -5.15
C ILE A 159 14.60 -15.70 -4.48
N LYS A 160 13.69 -15.46 -3.53
CA LYS A 160 13.67 -14.23 -2.73
C LYS A 160 14.98 -14.03 -1.98
N LYS A 161 15.45 -15.04 -1.26
CA LYS A 161 16.74 -14.98 -0.52
C LYS A 161 17.92 -14.72 -1.46
N VAL A 162 17.95 -15.38 -2.63
CA VAL A 162 18.99 -15.15 -3.64
C VAL A 162 18.95 -13.70 -4.14
N TRP A 163 17.75 -13.18 -4.44
CA TRP A 163 17.57 -11.82 -4.91
C TRP A 163 18.06 -10.78 -3.88
N PHE A 164 17.69 -10.91 -2.60
CA PHE A 164 18.15 -9.98 -1.56
C PHE A 164 19.66 -10.07 -1.34
N LYS A 165 20.26 -11.27 -1.43
CA LYS A 165 21.71 -11.42 -1.38
C LYS A 165 22.37 -10.73 -2.59
N LEU A 166 21.80 -10.82 -3.80
CA LEU A 166 22.28 -10.09 -4.99
C LEU A 166 22.14 -8.57 -4.83
N HIS A 167 21.04 -8.13 -4.24
CA HIS A 167 20.73 -6.72 -4.00
C HIS A 167 21.81 -6.04 -3.14
N GLY A 168 22.38 -6.74 -2.17
CA GLY A 168 23.48 -6.23 -1.34
C GLY A 168 24.74 -5.84 -2.14
N PHE A 169 24.96 -6.43 -3.32
CA PHE A 169 26.16 -6.17 -4.14
C PHE A 169 25.91 -5.13 -5.24
N THR A 170 24.86 -5.32 -6.04
CA THR A 170 24.59 -4.55 -7.26
C THR A 170 23.14 -4.04 -7.28
N PRO A 171 22.72 -3.22 -6.30
CA PRO A 171 21.31 -2.87 -6.11
C PRO A 171 20.72 -2.14 -7.32
N ARG A 172 21.40 -1.13 -7.88
CA ARG A 172 20.87 -0.35 -9.03
C ARG A 172 20.60 -1.20 -10.27
N LYS A 173 21.63 -1.93 -10.74
CA LYS A 173 21.50 -2.83 -11.90
C LYS A 173 20.43 -3.88 -11.65
N LEU A 174 20.43 -4.52 -10.48
CA LEU A 174 19.48 -5.58 -10.17
C LEU A 174 18.03 -5.07 -10.17
N ARG A 175 17.76 -3.93 -9.53
CA ARG A 175 16.42 -3.32 -9.50
C ARG A 175 15.92 -3.01 -10.91
N LEU A 176 16.73 -2.35 -11.74
CA LEU A 176 16.38 -2.04 -13.13
C LEU A 176 16.11 -3.29 -13.96
N SER A 177 17.00 -4.28 -13.91
CA SER A 177 16.83 -5.54 -14.62
C SER A 177 15.56 -6.28 -14.16
N THR A 178 15.25 -6.25 -12.87
CA THR A 178 14.05 -6.90 -12.31
C THR A 178 12.77 -6.25 -12.81
N VAL A 179 12.70 -4.90 -12.82
CA VAL A 179 11.53 -4.19 -13.35
C VAL A 179 11.33 -4.47 -14.83
N ASN A 180 12.42 -4.46 -15.62
CA ASN A 180 12.37 -4.78 -17.04
C ASN A 180 11.93 -6.23 -17.31
N ALA A 181 12.34 -7.19 -16.48
CA ALA A 181 11.95 -8.58 -16.62
C ALA A 181 10.49 -8.85 -16.25
N LEU A 182 9.96 -8.15 -15.24
CA LEU A 182 8.58 -8.31 -14.76
C LEU A 182 7.55 -7.47 -15.54
N GLN A 183 7.95 -6.82 -16.64
CA GLN A 183 6.98 -6.14 -17.50
C GLN A 183 6.00 -7.13 -18.13
N PRO A 184 4.71 -6.75 -18.25
CA PRO A 184 3.74 -7.60 -18.90
C PRO A 184 4.13 -7.87 -20.36
N VAL A 185 4.08 -9.13 -20.77
CA VAL A 185 4.40 -9.55 -22.13
C VAL A 185 3.35 -8.98 -23.09
N ARG A 186 3.61 -7.80 -23.66
CA ARG A 186 2.73 -7.19 -24.67
C ARG A 186 2.85 -7.98 -25.97
N LYS A 187 1.85 -8.82 -26.26
CA LYS A 187 1.63 -9.45 -27.58
C LYS A 187 1.14 -8.43 -28.63
N SER A 188 1.83 -7.30 -28.80
CA SER A 188 1.50 -6.32 -29.84
C SER A 188 2.59 -6.31 -30.91
N ALA A 189 2.18 -6.58 -32.15
CA ALA A 189 3.03 -6.74 -33.33
C ALA A 189 3.80 -5.47 -33.77
N PHE A 190 3.64 -4.32 -33.08
CA PHE A 190 4.13 -3.04 -33.60
C PHE A 190 4.95 -2.15 -32.65
N LYS A 191 5.23 -2.55 -31.41
CA LYS A 191 6.24 -1.88 -30.58
C LYS A 191 6.91 -2.89 -29.67
N THR A 192 8.16 -3.23 -29.95
CA THR A 192 9.08 -3.78 -28.95
C THR A 192 8.97 -2.89 -27.72
N ALA A 193 8.62 -3.44 -26.56
CA ALA A 193 8.65 -2.66 -25.33
C ALA A 193 10.07 -2.09 -25.19
N SER A 194 10.21 -0.77 -25.27
CA SER A 194 11.50 -0.11 -25.07
C SER A 194 11.95 -0.46 -23.66
N GLN A 195 13.14 -1.06 -23.53
CA GLN A 195 13.74 -1.32 -22.22
C GLN A 195 13.78 -0.01 -21.43
N LEU A 196 13.25 -0.03 -20.20
CA LEU A 196 13.27 1.15 -19.36
C LEU A 196 14.71 1.46 -18.96
N MET A 197 15.00 2.75 -18.87
CA MET A 197 16.26 3.27 -18.35
C MET A 197 16.12 3.58 -16.86
N GLU A 198 17.26 3.74 -16.18
CA GLU A 198 17.25 4.11 -14.75
C GLU A 198 16.56 5.46 -14.52
N GLN A 199 16.73 6.42 -15.45
CA GLN A 199 16.11 7.74 -15.38
C GLN A 199 14.58 7.68 -15.42
N ASP A 200 14.00 6.79 -16.24
CA ASP A 200 12.53 6.63 -16.34
C ASP A 200 11.93 6.22 -14.99
N LEU A 201 12.61 5.34 -14.26
CA LEU A 201 12.16 4.84 -12.96
C LEU A 201 12.38 5.84 -11.81
N VAL A 202 13.40 6.68 -11.91
CA VAL A 202 13.66 7.75 -10.94
C VAL A 202 12.63 8.87 -11.11
N VAL A 203 12.25 9.20 -12.35
CA VAL A 203 11.27 10.24 -12.64
C VAL A 203 9.85 9.78 -12.29
N ASP A 204 9.46 8.55 -12.64
CA ASP A 204 8.14 7.99 -12.34
C ASP A 204 8.23 6.59 -11.67
N PRO A 205 8.28 6.55 -10.32
CA PRO A 205 8.29 5.29 -9.57
C PRO A 205 7.03 4.43 -9.73
N LEU A 206 5.90 4.99 -10.17
CA LEU A 206 4.67 4.20 -10.40
C LEU A 206 4.84 3.17 -11.50
N VAL A 207 5.83 3.35 -12.39
CA VAL A 207 6.18 2.37 -13.43
C VAL A 207 6.51 1.00 -12.83
N VAL A 208 7.07 0.95 -11.61
CA VAL A 208 7.37 -0.31 -10.91
C VAL A 208 6.11 -1.13 -10.64
N LEU A 209 4.97 -0.48 -10.42
CA LEU A 209 3.67 -1.14 -10.18
C LEU A 209 2.98 -1.56 -11.49
N ARG A 210 3.46 -1.14 -12.66
CA ARG A 210 2.94 -1.57 -13.98
C ARG A 210 3.55 -2.91 -14.43
N CYS A 211 3.79 -3.80 -13.47
CA CYS A 211 4.34 -5.15 -13.70
C CYS A 211 3.23 -6.17 -14.03
N ASP A 212 3.62 -7.41 -14.35
CA ASP A 212 2.71 -8.54 -14.53
C ASP A 212 1.78 -8.70 -13.31
N GLU A 213 0.46 -8.72 -13.54
CA GLU A 213 -0.55 -8.75 -12.48
C GLU A 213 -0.42 -9.97 -11.55
N ARG A 214 0.16 -11.08 -12.04
CA ARG A 214 0.39 -12.29 -11.23
C ARG A 214 1.33 -12.04 -10.05
N VAL A 215 2.19 -11.03 -10.13
CA VAL A 215 3.06 -10.60 -9.02
C VAL A 215 2.24 -10.27 -7.77
N PHE A 216 1.07 -9.64 -7.94
CA PHE A 216 0.18 -9.24 -6.85
C PHE A 216 -0.51 -10.43 -6.15
N ARG A 217 -0.24 -11.65 -6.58
CA ARG A 217 -0.67 -12.91 -5.94
C ARG A 217 0.49 -13.85 -5.61
N CYS A 218 1.73 -13.37 -5.75
CA CYS A 218 2.95 -14.09 -5.40
C CYS A 218 3.72 -13.33 -4.30
N PRO A 219 3.54 -13.67 -3.01
CA PRO A 219 4.09 -12.88 -1.90
C PRO A 219 5.62 -12.66 -1.95
N PRO A 220 6.46 -13.67 -2.26
CA PRO A 220 7.92 -13.48 -2.28
C PRO A 220 8.37 -12.51 -3.36
N ILE A 221 7.69 -12.49 -4.51
CA ILE A 221 8.01 -11.57 -5.62
C ILE A 221 7.41 -10.19 -5.35
N LEU A 222 6.22 -10.10 -4.75
CA LEU A 222 5.68 -8.81 -4.33
C LEU A 222 6.61 -8.11 -3.33
N GLU A 223 7.18 -8.84 -2.37
CA GLU A 223 8.13 -8.28 -1.40
C GLU A 223 9.35 -7.65 -2.09
N ILE A 224 9.88 -8.32 -3.13
CA ILE A 224 10.94 -7.77 -3.98
C ILE A 224 10.48 -6.46 -4.65
N VAL A 225 9.29 -6.47 -5.25
CA VAL A 225 8.73 -5.29 -5.94
C VAL A 225 8.50 -4.12 -4.98
N LEU A 226 8.02 -4.39 -3.76
CA LEU A 226 7.85 -3.36 -2.72
C LEU A 226 9.20 -2.77 -2.29
N ARG A 227 10.25 -3.57 -2.16
CA ARG A 227 11.62 -3.07 -1.86
C ARG A 227 12.14 -2.19 -3.00
N ILE A 228 11.93 -2.60 -4.26
CA ILE A 228 12.29 -1.81 -5.44
C ILE A 228 11.53 -0.47 -5.44
N LEU A 229 10.22 -0.50 -5.18
CA LEU A 229 9.36 0.67 -5.14
C LEU A 229 9.81 1.67 -4.07
N SER A 230 10.10 1.20 -2.85
CA SER A 230 10.67 2.05 -1.78
C SER A 230 11.94 2.77 -2.24
N ALA A 231 12.85 2.05 -2.90
CA ALA A 231 14.10 2.62 -3.38
C ALA A 231 13.85 3.69 -4.44
N TYR A 232 13.01 3.44 -5.45
CA TYR A 232 12.75 4.42 -6.51
C TYR A 232 11.90 5.61 -6.04
N THR A 233 10.96 5.42 -5.10
CA THR A 233 10.25 6.54 -4.46
C THR A 233 11.23 7.46 -3.73
N GLN A 234 12.20 6.88 -3.00
CA GLN A 234 13.23 7.67 -2.34
C GLN A 234 14.20 8.32 -3.35
N ALA A 235 14.53 7.66 -4.46
CA ALA A 235 15.36 8.23 -5.51
C ALA A 235 14.67 9.41 -6.20
N CYS A 236 13.38 9.30 -6.48
CA CYS A 236 12.53 10.35 -7.04
C CYS A 236 12.52 11.61 -6.15
N ARG A 237 12.41 11.44 -4.82
CA ARG A 237 12.50 12.56 -3.87
C ARG A 237 13.83 13.31 -3.97
N VAL A 238 14.95 12.59 -4.08
CA VAL A 238 16.27 13.21 -4.25
C VAL A 238 16.39 13.91 -5.59
N TYR A 239 15.96 13.24 -6.66
CA TYR A 239 15.95 13.82 -8.00
C TYR A 239 15.16 15.12 -8.05
N LEU A 240 13.93 15.13 -7.53
CA LEU A 240 13.10 16.33 -7.47
C LEU A 240 13.70 17.41 -6.58
N ASN A 241 14.35 17.06 -5.46
CA ASN A 241 15.06 18.04 -4.63
C ASN A 241 16.21 18.71 -5.39
N SER A 242 17.03 17.93 -6.11
CA SER A 242 18.14 18.47 -6.90
C SER A 242 17.65 19.28 -8.10
N HIS A 243 16.64 18.78 -8.82
CA HIS A 243 16.01 19.51 -9.92
C HIS A 243 15.36 20.80 -9.45
N VAL A 244 14.83 20.81 -8.21
CA VAL A 244 14.41 22.05 -7.58
C VAL A 244 15.64 22.95 -7.41
N MET A 245 16.65 22.59 -6.64
CA MET A 245 17.83 23.47 -6.44
C MET A 245 18.49 24.02 -7.73
N ASP A 246 18.43 23.27 -8.84
CA ASP A 246 19.02 23.64 -10.13
C ASP A 246 18.31 24.75 -10.91
N ALA A 247 16.99 24.93 -10.78
CA ALA A 247 16.26 25.90 -11.63
C ALA A 247 16.37 27.38 -11.17
N GLY A 248 17.27 27.69 -10.23
CA GLY A 248 17.62 29.06 -9.81
C GLY A 248 16.65 29.70 -8.80
N ILE A 249 17.15 30.69 -8.04
CA ILE A 249 16.36 31.47 -7.07
C ILE A 249 15.57 32.53 -7.85
N THR A 250 14.28 32.29 -8.06
CA THR A 250 13.33 33.31 -8.53
C THR A 250 12.23 33.49 -7.47
N GLU A 251 11.42 34.55 -7.54
CA GLU A 251 10.26 34.75 -6.64
C GLU A 251 9.30 33.54 -6.62
N LYS A 252 9.36 32.67 -7.64
CA LYS A 252 8.60 31.43 -7.79
C LYS A 252 9.18 30.21 -7.04
N GLU A 253 10.23 30.39 -6.24
CA GLU A 253 10.85 29.29 -5.50
C GLU A 253 9.86 28.63 -4.52
N LYS A 254 9.05 29.47 -3.85
CA LYS A 254 8.01 28.99 -2.93
C LYS A 254 6.96 28.15 -3.67
N ASP A 255 6.43 28.67 -4.78
CA ASP A 255 5.42 27.98 -5.60
C ASP A 255 5.94 26.63 -6.11
N ARG A 256 7.22 26.58 -6.50
CA ARG A 256 7.84 25.37 -7.01
C ARG A 256 8.11 24.33 -5.92
N GLN A 257 8.48 24.79 -4.73
CA GLN A 257 8.59 23.92 -3.55
C GLN A 257 7.21 23.36 -3.19
N GLU A 258 6.16 24.17 -3.20
CA GLU A 258 4.78 23.72 -2.97
C GLU A 258 4.34 22.70 -4.03
N LEU A 259 4.61 22.97 -5.32
CA LEU A 259 4.31 22.05 -6.42
C LEU A 259 5.05 20.72 -6.27
N LYS A 260 6.33 20.76 -5.87
CA LYS A 260 7.12 19.55 -5.57
C LYS A 260 6.47 18.73 -4.45
N MET A 261 6.09 19.38 -3.35
CA MET A 261 5.45 18.69 -2.23
C MET A 261 4.10 18.09 -2.63
N ALA A 262 3.31 18.81 -3.42
CA ALA A 262 2.04 18.32 -3.95
C ALA A 262 2.23 17.12 -4.89
N LEU A 263 3.23 17.17 -5.79
CA LEU A 263 3.56 16.07 -6.70
C LEU A 263 3.97 14.81 -5.94
N LEU A 264 4.86 14.95 -4.95
CA LEU A 264 5.29 13.82 -4.11
C LEU A 264 4.11 13.22 -3.34
N ALA A 265 3.26 14.07 -2.74
CA ALA A 265 2.08 13.60 -2.03
C ALA A 265 1.08 12.89 -2.97
N ALA A 266 0.87 13.42 -4.18
CA ALA A 266 0.01 12.79 -5.18
C ALA A 266 0.56 11.42 -5.60
N GLN A 267 1.85 11.32 -5.91
CA GLN A 267 2.50 10.08 -6.30
C GLN A 267 2.43 9.02 -5.19
N GLU A 268 2.78 9.38 -3.96
CA GLU A 268 2.77 8.44 -2.84
C GLU A 268 1.35 8.02 -2.46
N SER A 269 0.36 8.92 -2.59
CA SER A 269 -1.04 8.54 -2.40
C SER A 269 -1.52 7.58 -3.48
N ALA A 270 -1.12 7.78 -4.74
CA ALA A 270 -1.42 6.86 -5.84
C ALA A 270 -0.80 5.48 -5.60
N ILE A 271 0.44 5.41 -5.10
CA ILE A 271 1.07 4.14 -4.69
C ILE A 271 0.21 3.44 -3.64
N VAL A 272 -0.19 4.14 -2.58
CA VAL A 272 -1.01 3.55 -1.51
C VAL A 272 -2.36 3.07 -2.05
N GLN A 273 -3.01 3.84 -2.93
CA GLN A 273 -4.28 3.45 -3.54
C GLN A 273 -4.16 2.17 -4.37
N ILE A 274 -3.15 2.08 -5.25
CA ILE A 274 -2.91 0.86 -6.04
C ILE A 274 -2.68 -0.35 -5.14
N LEU A 275 -1.88 -0.19 -4.08
CA LEU A 275 -1.60 -1.28 -3.15
C LEU A 275 -2.84 -1.68 -2.32
N LEU A 276 -3.70 -0.74 -1.97
CA LEU A 276 -4.99 -1.02 -1.34
C LEU A 276 -5.91 -1.80 -2.28
N GLU A 277 -5.97 -1.45 -3.56
CA GLU A 277 -6.73 -2.21 -4.56
C GLU A 277 -6.22 -3.64 -4.73
N VAL A 278 -4.90 -3.84 -4.69
CA VAL A 278 -4.28 -5.19 -4.71
C VAL A 278 -4.77 -6.07 -3.56
N CYS A 279 -5.13 -5.48 -2.42
CA CYS A 279 -5.64 -6.21 -1.24
C CYS A 279 -7.08 -6.73 -1.41
N LEU A 280 -7.81 -6.30 -2.44
CA LEU A 280 -9.16 -6.79 -2.72
C LEU A 280 -9.13 -8.23 -3.24
N PRO A 281 -10.05 -9.10 -2.80
CA PRO A 281 -10.12 -10.46 -3.30
C PRO A 281 -10.64 -10.50 -4.75
N LEU A 282 -10.02 -11.34 -5.59
CA LEU A 282 -10.51 -11.66 -6.93
C LEU A 282 -11.77 -12.53 -6.85
N GLU A 283 -12.57 -12.57 -7.91
CA GLU A 283 -13.79 -13.39 -7.97
C GLU A 283 -13.53 -14.89 -7.78
N SER A 284 -12.38 -15.38 -8.23
CA SER A 284 -11.92 -16.76 -7.99
C SER A 284 -11.66 -17.02 -6.49
N GLU A 285 -11.08 -16.05 -5.79
CA GLU A 285 -10.69 -16.14 -4.38
C GLU A 285 -11.89 -16.00 -3.44
N LYS A 286 -12.92 -15.22 -3.82
CA LYS A 286 -14.16 -15.07 -3.04
C LYS A 286 -14.88 -16.40 -2.82
N LYS A 287 -14.80 -17.33 -3.77
CA LYS A 287 -15.43 -18.65 -3.69
C LYS A 287 -14.69 -19.62 -2.77
N GLN A 288 -13.42 -19.35 -2.46
CA GLN A 288 -12.55 -20.19 -1.64
C GLN A 288 -12.37 -19.65 -0.22
N ALA A 289 -13.19 -18.69 0.23
CA ALA A 289 -13.01 -17.90 1.46
C ALA A 289 -12.99 -18.67 2.81
N SER A 290 -13.01 -20.01 2.81
CA SER A 290 -13.09 -20.87 4.00
C SER A 290 -11.75 -21.27 4.65
N SER A 291 -10.59 -20.88 4.10
CA SER A 291 -9.28 -21.12 4.74
C SER A 291 -8.58 -19.81 5.08
N GLU A 292 -7.95 -19.70 6.25
CA GLU A 292 -7.23 -18.50 6.67
C GLU A 292 -5.81 -18.40 6.07
N LEU A 293 -5.38 -19.44 5.33
CA LEU A 293 -4.00 -19.65 4.86
C LEU A 293 -3.87 -19.43 3.34
N TYR A 294 -4.14 -18.21 2.87
CA TYR A 294 -4.02 -17.85 1.45
C TYR A 294 -2.89 -16.85 1.18
N ASN A 295 -2.31 -16.93 -0.02
CA ASN A 295 -1.35 -15.94 -0.52
C ASN A 295 -1.87 -14.50 -0.32
N LEU A 296 -3.16 -14.25 -0.56
CA LEU A 296 -3.78 -12.93 -0.37
C LEU A 296 -3.62 -12.38 1.06
N ARG A 297 -3.62 -13.24 2.09
CA ARG A 297 -3.40 -12.79 3.48
C ARG A 297 -1.97 -12.31 3.66
N GLU A 298 -0.99 -13.03 3.12
CA GLU A 298 0.42 -12.62 3.16
C GLU A 298 0.66 -11.35 2.34
N ILE A 299 0.04 -11.24 1.16
CA ILE A 299 0.05 -10.01 0.34
C ILE A 299 -0.46 -8.82 1.15
N ARG A 300 -1.60 -8.97 1.84
CA ARG A 300 -2.15 -7.94 2.72
C ARG A 300 -1.18 -7.56 3.82
N CYS A 301 -0.54 -8.54 4.48
CA CYS A 301 0.46 -8.25 5.51
C CYS A 301 1.64 -7.44 4.95
N LEU A 302 2.20 -7.83 3.80
CA LEU A 302 3.30 -7.09 3.15
C LEU A 302 2.88 -5.65 2.79
N VAL A 303 1.70 -5.50 2.19
CA VAL A 303 1.16 -4.19 1.82
C VAL A 303 0.88 -3.33 3.05
N PHE A 304 0.27 -3.88 4.10
CA PHE A 304 -0.02 -3.13 5.32
C PHE A 304 1.24 -2.74 6.07
N SER A 305 2.26 -3.60 6.11
CA SER A 305 3.60 -3.24 6.62
C SER A 305 4.21 -2.09 5.82
N TYR A 306 4.12 -2.11 4.50
CA TYR A 306 4.58 -1.01 3.64
C TYR A 306 3.83 0.30 3.94
N ILE A 307 2.49 0.27 3.94
CA ILE A 307 1.64 1.44 4.22
C ILE A 307 1.92 1.99 5.62
N HIS A 308 2.12 1.11 6.61
CA HIS A 308 2.49 1.50 7.96
C HIS A 308 3.78 2.34 7.99
N GLN A 309 4.84 1.87 7.34
CA GLN A 309 6.11 2.60 7.27
C GLN A 309 5.96 3.94 6.54
N VAL A 310 5.19 3.96 5.46
CA VAL A 310 4.90 5.19 4.70
C VAL A 310 4.13 6.21 5.54
N PHE A 311 3.14 5.78 6.34
CA PHE A 311 2.41 6.67 7.23
C PHE A 311 3.25 7.16 8.41
N ILE A 312 4.18 6.35 8.92
CA ILE A 312 5.17 6.80 9.93
C ILE A 312 6.06 7.88 9.33
N ALA A 313 6.59 7.65 8.12
CA ALA A 313 7.49 8.60 7.46
C ALA A 313 6.78 9.90 7.07
N SER A 314 5.48 9.87 6.76
CA SER A 314 4.72 11.05 6.34
C SER A 314 3.26 10.97 6.84
N PRO A 315 2.96 11.45 8.06
CA PRO A 315 1.62 11.37 8.65
C PRO A 315 0.53 12.08 7.84
N ASN A 316 0.87 13.19 7.17
CA ASN A 316 -0.05 13.94 6.32
C ASN A 316 -0.53 13.12 5.10
N LEU A 317 0.25 12.13 4.66
CA LEU A 317 -0.15 11.23 3.59
C LEU A 317 -1.31 10.33 4.01
N ALA A 318 -1.32 9.88 5.28
CA ALA A 318 -2.44 9.13 5.81
C ALA A 318 -3.74 9.95 5.71
N ARG A 319 -3.68 11.24 6.10
CA ARG A 319 -4.81 12.15 5.92
C ARG A 319 -5.24 12.25 4.47
N LEU A 320 -4.32 12.48 3.53
CA LEU A 320 -4.63 12.58 2.10
C LEU A 320 -5.32 11.32 1.57
N VAL A 321 -4.79 10.12 1.86
CA VAL A 321 -5.37 8.85 1.39
C VAL A 321 -6.78 8.64 1.92
N HIS A 322 -7.05 8.95 3.20
CA HIS A 322 -8.38 8.81 3.78
C HIS A 322 -9.36 9.88 3.28
N PHE A 323 -8.87 11.07 2.94
CA PHE A 323 -9.66 12.09 2.26
C PHE A 323 -9.93 11.74 0.79
N GLN A 324 -9.08 10.96 0.12
CA GLN A 324 -9.37 10.38 -1.19
C GLN A 324 -10.39 9.24 -1.07
N GLY A 325 -10.34 8.48 0.01
CA GLY A 325 -11.18 7.32 0.27
C GLY A 325 -10.73 6.09 -0.52
N TYR A 326 -11.25 4.93 -0.12
CA TYR A 326 -11.03 3.62 -0.74
C TYR A 326 -12.22 2.70 -0.39
N PRO A 327 -12.37 1.53 -1.02
CA PRO A 327 -13.51 0.64 -0.79
C PRO A 327 -13.71 0.29 0.70
N SER A 328 -14.95 0.42 1.17
CA SER A 328 -15.31 0.24 2.59
C SER A 328 -14.99 -1.16 3.14
N THR A 329 -14.94 -2.17 2.26
CA THR A 329 -14.54 -3.55 2.59
C THR A 329 -13.09 -3.65 3.07
N LEU A 330 -12.22 -2.70 2.73
CA LEU A 330 -10.83 -2.67 3.17
C LEU A 330 -10.66 -2.00 4.53
N ILE A 331 -11.59 -1.15 4.97
CA ILE A 331 -11.47 -0.38 6.22
C ILE A 331 -11.14 -1.28 7.42
N PRO A 332 -11.86 -2.38 7.69
CA PRO A 332 -11.56 -3.23 8.84
C PRO A 332 -10.18 -3.89 8.74
N LEU A 333 -9.76 -4.23 7.51
CA LEU A 333 -8.47 -4.87 7.25
C LEU A 333 -7.30 -3.89 7.45
N VAL A 334 -7.43 -2.66 6.94
CA VAL A 334 -6.41 -1.62 7.09
C VAL A 334 -6.30 -1.19 8.55
N VAL A 335 -7.42 -0.97 9.24
CA VAL A 335 -7.41 -0.56 10.66
C VAL A 335 -6.75 -1.62 11.56
N SER A 336 -7.02 -2.90 11.32
CA SER A 336 -6.40 -3.99 12.09
C SER A 336 -4.97 -4.32 11.65
N GLY A 337 -4.64 -4.13 10.37
CA GLY A 337 -3.35 -4.49 9.78
C GLY A 337 -2.28 -3.42 9.84
N VAL A 338 -2.64 -2.14 9.95
CA VAL A 338 -1.73 -0.99 9.97
C VAL A 338 -1.72 -0.35 11.37
N PRO A 339 -0.68 -0.60 12.20
CA PRO A 339 -0.68 -0.13 13.60
C PRO A 339 -0.72 1.39 13.78
N SER A 340 -0.25 2.16 12.80
CA SER A 340 -0.23 3.63 12.81
C SER A 340 -1.60 4.26 12.54
N MET A 341 -2.68 3.48 12.39
CA MET A 341 -4.00 3.99 12.05
C MET A 341 -4.67 4.86 13.11
N HIS A 342 -4.21 4.80 14.36
CA HIS A 342 -4.71 5.65 15.45
C HIS A 342 -4.56 7.16 15.16
N ILE A 343 -3.59 7.57 14.31
CA ILE A 343 -3.42 8.97 13.89
C ILE A 343 -4.64 9.51 13.12
N CYS A 344 -5.47 8.62 12.56
CA CYS A 344 -6.66 9.01 11.82
C CYS A 344 -7.71 9.70 12.70
N LEU A 345 -7.69 9.44 14.00
CA LEU A 345 -8.54 10.13 14.97
C LEU A 345 -8.35 11.65 14.95
N ASP A 346 -7.17 12.15 14.55
CA ASP A 346 -6.85 13.59 14.53
C ASP A 346 -7.64 14.35 13.47
N PHE A 347 -7.92 13.72 12.33
CA PHE A 347 -8.55 14.36 11.17
C PHE A 347 -9.95 13.84 10.85
N ILE A 348 -10.49 12.87 11.60
CA ILE A 348 -11.88 12.43 11.45
C ILE A 348 -12.89 13.57 11.61
N PRO A 349 -12.77 14.47 12.61
CA PRO A 349 -13.70 15.60 12.72
C PRO A 349 -13.77 16.44 11.44
N GLU A 350 -12.63 16.68 10.82
CA GLU A 350 -12.53 17.42 9.56
C GLU A 350 -13.08 16.63 8.37
N LEU A 351 -12.88 15.31 8.34
CA LEU A 351 -13.43 14.42 7.33
C LEU A 351 -14.97 14.36 7.40
N LEU A 352 -15.54 14.35 8.60
CA LEU A 352 -16.99 14.43 8.82
C LEU A 352 -17.55 15.81 8.46
N GLY A 353 -16.74 16.86 8.60
CA GLY A 353 -17.08 18.22 8.19
C GLY A 353 -17.09 18.46 6.67
N GLN A 354 -16.66 17.48 5.86
CA GLN A 354 -16.69 17.61 4.41
C GLN A 354 -18.13 17.66 3.86
N PRO A 355 -18.41 18.49 2.84
CA PRO A 355 -19.76 18.60 2.28
C PRO A 355 -20.18 17.35 1.50
N GLN A 356 -19.24 16.55 1.00
CA GLN A 356 -19.55 15.35 0.21
C GLN A 356 -19.98 14.18 1.11
N ARG A 357 -21.18 13.63 0.84
CA ARG A 357 -21.75 12.52 1.63
C ARG A 357 -20.90 11.26 1.65
N SER A 358 -20.25 10.95 0.52
CA SER A 358 -19.34 9.80 0.44
C SER A 358 -18.20 9.88 1.46
N LYS A 359 -17.69 11.09 1.74
CA LYS A 359 -16.64 11.32 2.74
C LYS A 359 -17.17 11.18 4.16
N GLN A 360 -18.38 11.68 4.42
CA GLN A 360 -19.03 11.55 5.73
C GLN A 360 -19.34 10.08 6.05
N ILE A 361 -19.87 9.32 5.08
CA ILE A 361 -20.14 7.88 5.22
C ILE A 361 -18.83 7.13 5.50
N PHE A 362 -17.80 7.37 4.68
CA PHE A 362 -16.48 6.76 4.85
C PHE A 362 -15.87 7.13 6.22
N GLY A 363 -16.02 8.39 6.66
CA GLY A 363 -15.55 8.85 7.96
C GLY A 363 -16.22 8.14 9.14
N ILE A 364 -17.54 7.92 9.09
CA ILE A 364 -18.27 7.18 10.13
C ILE A 364 -17.88 5.71 10.13
N GLN A 365 -17.74 5.09 8.96
CA GLN A 365 -17.28 3.70 8.83
C GLN A 365 -15.86 3.52 9.38
N LEU A 366 -14.94 4.44 9.05
CA LEU A 366 -13.58 4.46 9.56
C LEU A 366 -13.56 4.65 11.08
N LEU A 367 -14.33 5.61 11.60
CA LEU A 367 -14.45 5.89 13.02
C LEU A 367 -14.93 4.66 13.79
N SER A 368 -15.97 3.97 13.32
CA SER A 368 -16.50 2.77 13.96
C SER A 368 -15.45 1.65 14.11
N ASN A 369 -14.67 1.40 13.06
CA ASN A 369 -13.57 0.42 13.10
C ASN A 369 -12.42 0.87 14.01
N LEU A 370 -12.06 2.16 13.99
CA LEU A 370 -11.04 2.70 14.89
C LEU A 370 -11.45 2.64 16.36
N CYS A 371 -12.72 2.91 16.69
CA CYS A 371 -13.24 2.80 18.05
C CYS A 371 -13.15 1.37 18.57
N THR A 372 -13.43 0.40 17.71
CA THR A 372 -13.33 -1.03 18.04
C THR A 372 -11.87 -1.42 18.33
N GLN A 373 -10.92 -0.93 17.54
CA GLN A 373 -9.51 -1.25 17.66
C GLN A 373 -8.78 -0.47 18.77
N TYR A 374 -9.15 0.80 18.97
CA TYR A 374 -8.47 1.76 19.85
C TYR A 374 -9.45 2.37 20.86
N GLN A 375 -9.65 1.67 21.97
CA GLN A 375 -10.54 2.09 23.05
C GLN A 375 -9.89 3.17 23.94
N LEU A 376 -9.77 4.39 23.40
CA LEU A 376 -9.14 5.54 24.05
C LEU A 376 -10.18 6.62 24.38
N PRO A 377 -10.00 7.43 25.45
CA PRO A 377 -10.90 8.54 25.76
C PRO A 377 -11.06 9.53 24.59
N LYS A 378 -9.97 9.79 23.85
CA LYS A 378 -10.01 10.60 22.63
C LYS A 378 -10.92 9.99 21.56
N SER A 379 -10.84 8.68 21.35
CA SER A 379 -11.69 7.96 20.39
C SER A 379 -13.15 8.03 20.80
N MET A 380 -13.46 7.94 22.11
CA MET A 380 -14.83 8.09 22.62
C MET A 380 -15.39 9.50 22.34
N ASN A 381 -14.61 10.55 22.57
CA ASN A 381 -15.04 11.92 22.28
C ASN A 381 -15.34 12.13 20.79
N ILE A 382 -14.52 11.55 19.91
CA ILE A 382 -14.73 11.61 18.46
C ILE A 382 -15.93 10.74 18.05
N ALA A 383 -16.13 9.58 18.69
CA ALA A 383 -17.31 8.74 18.50
C ALA A 383 -18.61 9.49 18.83
N LYS A 384 -18.62 10.21 19.95
CA LYS A 384 -19.74 11.09 20.33
C LYS A 384 -20.01 12.16 19.26
N LEU A 385 -18.97 12.85 18.79
CA LEU A 385 -19.08 13.81 17.68
C LEU A 385 -19.67 13.14 16.42
N GLY A 386 -19.26 11.91 16.10
CA GLY A 386 -19.80 11.15 14.98
C GLY A 386 -21.31 10.91 15.11
N VAL A 387 -21.78 10.54 16.30
CA VAL A 387 -23.21 10.38 16.61
C VAL A 387 -23.95 11.72 16.52
N ASP A 388 -23.39 12.81 17.03
CA ASP A 388 -23.96 14.16 16.94
C ASP A 388 -24.09 14.64 15.48
N VAL A 389 -23.10 14.33 14.63
CA VAL A 389 -23.16 14.60 13.20
C VAL A 389 -24.28 13.79 12.54
N MET A 390 -24.44 12.51 12.89
CA MET A 390 -25.57 11.70 12.39
C MET A 390 -26.93 12.26 12.81
N PHE A 391 -27.06 12.75 14.05
CA PHE A 391 -28.26 13.45 14.52
C PHE A 391 -28.54 14.73 13.72
N THR A 392 -27.51 15.52 13.45
CA THR A 392 -27.67 16.76 12.66
C THR A 392 -28.07 16.44 11.22
N LEU A 393 -27.47 15.42 10.62
CA LEU A 393 -27.79 15.00 9.26
C LEU A 393 -29.18 14.37 9.14
N LEU A 394 -29.75 13.84 10.22
CA LEU A 394 -31.11 13.31 10.24
C LEU A 394 -32.15 14.33 9.76
N SER A 395 -32.00 15.60 10.17
CA SER A 395 -32.95 16.68 9.87
C SER A 395 -32.60 17.49 8.62
N VAL A 396 -31.33 17.52 8.22
CA VAL A 396 -30.83 18.37 7.12
C VAL A 396 -30.76 17.63 5.78
N LEU A 397 -30.70 16.29 5.77
CA LEU A 397 -30.53 15.52 4.55
C LEU A 397 -31.78 15.52 3.65
N GLU A 398 -31.56 15.67 2.34
CA GLU A 398 -32.59 15.49 1.32
C GLU A 398 -33.01 14.01 1.20
N LYS A 399 -34.26 13.77 0.82
CA LYS A 399 -34.87 12.42 0.80
C LYS A 399 -34.11 11.41 -0.08
N SER A 400 -33.49 11.86 -1.17
CA SER A 400 -32.73 11.02 -2.11
C SER A 400 -31.45 10.44 -1.50
N GLU A 401 -30.74 11.22 -0.69
CA GLU A 401 -29.47 10.82 -0.07
C GLU A 401 -29.68 10.19 1.32
N TRP A 402 -30.81 10.49 1.96
CA TRP A 402 -31.12 10.10 3.34
C TRP A 402 -31.03 8.59 3.54
N VAL A 403 -31.71 7.80 2.69
CA VAL A 403 -31.73 6.34 2.83
C VAL A 403 -30.35 5.75 2.56
N ALA A 404 -29.66 6.23 1.52
CA ALA A 404 -28.32 5.74 1.15
C ALA A 404 -27.27 6.01 2.25
N PHE A 405 -27.37 7.15 2.93
CA PHE A 405 -26.52 7.52 4.05
C PHE A 405 -26.77 6.61 5.25
N PHE A 406 -28.00 6.58 5.77
CA PHE A 406 -28.30 5.84 7.00
C PHE A 406 -28.21 4.32 6.83
N ARG A 407 -28.47 3.79 5.64
CA ARG A 407 -28.25 2.36 5.35
C ARG A 407 -26.80 1.93 5.56
N GLN A 408 -25.85 2.83 5.31
CA GLN A 408 -24.41 2.55 5.43
C GLN A 408 -23.84 2.92 6.81
N THR A 409 -24.44 3.88 7.51
CA THR A 409 -23.92 4.41 8.78
C THR A 409 -24.60 3.84 10.01
N VAL A 410 -25.87 3.42 9.93
CA VAL A 410 -26.59 2.78 11.06
C VAL A 410 -25.86 1.54 11.60
N PRO A 411 -25.40 0.58 10.75
CA PRO A 411 -24.66 -0.59 11.25
C PRO A 411 -23.37 -0.23 12.00
N CYS A 412 -22.80 0.96 11.75
CA CYS A 412 -21.58 1.43 12.40
C CYS A 412 -21.80 1.82 13.88
N LEU A 413 -23.05 2.07 14.29
CA LEU A 413 -23.38 2.38 15.68
C LEU A 413 -23.14 1.19 16.61
N LEU A 414 -23.38 -0.03 16.14
CA LEU A 414 -23.22 -1.22 16.96
C LEU A 414 -21.77 -1.41 17.47
N PRO A 415 -20.73 -1.41 16.62
CA PRO A 415 -19.35 -1.48 17.10
C PRO A 415 -18.95 -0.29 17.98
N ILE A 416 -19.47 0.91 17.70
CA ILE A 416 -19.23 2.10 18.53
C ILE A 416 -19.79 1.90 19.95
N CYS A 417 -21.04 1.44 20.07
CA CYS A 417 -21.67 1.16 21.35
C CYS A 417 -20.99 -0.01 22.08
N GLN A 418 -20.48 -1.01 21.35
CA GLN A 418 -19.69 -2.10 21.94
C GLN A 418 -18.36 -1.61 22.51
N ALA A 419 -17.67 -0.71 21.82
CA ALA A 419 -16.44 -0.11 22.29
C ALA A 419 -16.69 0.88 23.46
N PHE A 420 -17.80 1.62 23.41
CA PHE A 420 -18.14 2.66 24.37
C PHE A 420 -19.60 2.54 24.84
N PRO A 421 -19.86 1.73 25.90
CA PRO A 421 -21.20 1.57 26.48
C PRO A 421 -21.92 2.87 26.87
N PRO A 422 -21.24 3.96 27.31
CA PRO A 422 -21.93 5.22 27.62
C PRO A 422 -22.65 5.88 26.43
N LEU A 423 -22.33 5.51 25.18
CA LEU A 423 -22.98 6.04 23.99
C LEU A 423 -24.25 5.28 23.58
N CYS A 424 -24.62 4.21 24.30
CA CYS A 424 -25.80 3.40 23.99
C CYS A 424 -27.10 4.20 24.06
N ASP A 425 -27.26 5.09 25.05
CA ASP A 425 -28.48 5.89 25.21
C ASP A 425 -28.66 6.87 24.04
N ASP A 426 -27.60 7.59 23.68
CA ASP A 426 -27.60 8.51 22.53
C ASP A 426 -27.90 7.77 21.22
N ALA A 427 -27.28 6.59 21.01
CA ALA A 427 -27.55 5.76 19.84
C ALA A 427 -28.99 5.22 19.80
N ALA A 428 -29.55 4.82 20.95
CA ALA A 428 -30.93 4.35 21.05
C ALA A 428 -31.94 5.47 20.70
N VAL A 429 -31.67 6.70 21.15
CA VAL A 429 -32.49 7.87 20.79
C VAL A 429 -32.41 8.13 19.29
N LEU A 430 -31.21 8.09 18.69
CA LEU A 430 -31.00 8.26 17.25
C LEU A 430 -31.78 7.23 16.43
N LEU A 431 -31.61 5.94 16.76
CA LEU A 431 -32.30 4.83 16.10
C LEU A 431 -33.83 4.94 16.23
N SER A 432 -34.33 5.38 17.38
CA SER A 432 -35.76 5.59 17.61
C SER A 432 -36.33 6.74 16.78
N GLN A 433 -35.56 7.82 16.56
CA GLN A 433 -35.98 8.91 15.68
C GLN A 433 -35.93 8.48 14.21
N LEU A 434 -34.87 7.80 13.79
CA LEU A 434 -34.74 7.20 12.46
C LEU A 434 -35.89 6.24 12.14
N GLY A 435 -36.23 5.36 13.06
CA GLY A 435 -37.33 4.39 12.92
C GLY A 435 -38.69 5.09 12.76
N ARG A 436 -38.95 6.15 13.54
CA ARG A 436 -40.18 6.97 13.39
C ARG A 436 -40.29 7.63 12.01
N VAL A 437 -39.19 8.17 11.49
CA VAL A 437 -39.15 8.76 10.14
C VAL A 437 -39.35 7.70 9.06
N CYS A 438 -38.70 6.54 9.17
CA CYS A 438 -38.91 5.44 8.22
C CYS A 438 -40.36 4.95 8.23
N TYR A 439 -40.93 4.73 9.41
CA TYR A 439 -42.30 4.25 9.56
C TYR A 439 -43.34 5.24 8.99
N SER A 440 -43.14 6.55 9.18
CA SER A 440 -44.04 7.56 8.59
C SER A 440 -43.96 7.55 7.05
N HIS A 441 -42.78 7.39 6.46
CA HIS A 441 -42.64 7.28 5.02
C HIS A 441 -43.25 5.99 4.44
N ILE A 442 -43.06 4.86 5.12
CA ILE A 442 -43.65 3.57 4.73
C ILE A 442 -45.18 3.65 4.76
N THR A 443 -45.76 4.25 5.81
CA THR A 443 -47.22 4.41 5.92
C THR A 443 -47.80 5.38 4.88
N MET A 444 -47.10 6.50 4.60
CA MET A 444 -47.49 7.43 3.53
C MET A 444 -47.50 6.74 2.15
N ALA A 445 -46.45 5.99 1.82
CA ALA A 445 -46.34 5.28 0.54
C ALA A 445 -47.31 4.08 0.45
N GLY A 446 -47.54 3.38 1.56
CA GLY A 446 -48.53 2.30 1.67
C GLY A 446 -49.98 2.80 1.49
N ASN A 447 -50.28 4.00 1.95
CA ASN A 447 -51.59 4.61 1.72
C ASN A 447 -51.76 5.13 0.29
N ALA A 448 -50.70 5.68 -0.32
CA ALA A 448 -50.71 6.14 -1.71
C ALA A 448 -50.91 4.99 -2.72
N SER A 449 -50.37 3.80 -2.44
CA SER A 449 -50.56 2.60 -3.28
C SER A 449 -51.97 2.00 -3.15
N LYS A 450 -52.60 2.10 -1.96
CA LYS A 450 -53.99 1.70 -1.75
C LYS A 450 -54.98 2.64 -2.46
N THR A 451 -54.77 3.95 -2.38
CA THR A 451 -55.63 4.93 -3.06
C THR A 451 -55.51 4.88 -4.60
N SER A 452 -54.32 4.62 -5.14
CA SER A 452 -54.15 4.41 -6.60
C SER A 452 -54.68 3.05 -7.09
N GLY A 453 -54.76 2.04 -6.22
CA GLY A 453 -55.45 0.77 -6.49
C GLY A 453 -56.99 0.89 -6.54
N GLU A 454 -57.57 1.80 -5.76
CA GLU A 454 -59.02 2.05 -5.78
C GLU A 454 -59.47 2.96 -6.95
N VAL A 455 -58.63 3.89 -7.41
CA VAL A 455 -58.94 4.75 -8.57
C VAL A 455 -58.85 4.00 -9.91
N ASN A 456 -58.02 2.96 -10.01
CA ASN A 456 -57.88 2.14 -11.23
C ASN A 456 -59.03 1.14 -11.49
N ARG A 457 -60.13 1.19 -10.72
CA ARG A 457 -61.37 0.47 -11.08
C ARG A 457 -62.28 1.26 -12.04
N CYS A 458 -62.01 2.53 -12.33
CA CYS A 458 -62.86 3.34 -13.21
C CYS A 458 -62.25 3.88 -14.51
N ASP A 459 -60.94 3.80 -14.77
CA ASP A 459 -60.42 4.28 -16.06
C ASP A 459 -59.31 3.37 -16.64
N ARG A 460 -59.68 2.59 -17.65
CA ARG A 460 -58.74 1.91 -18.56
C ARG A 460 -58.39 2.84 -19.72
N SER A 461 -57.43 3.74 -19.51
CA SER A 461 -56.50 4.16 -20.57
C SER A 461 -55.48 5.16 -20.01
N LEU A 462 -54.20 4.78 -20.06
CA LEU A 462 -52.98 5.60 -20.29
C LEU A 462 -51.80 5.14 -19.40
N THR A 463 -50.81 4.57 -20.08
CA THR A 463 -49.35 4.53 -19.84
C THR A 463 -48.78 4.48 -18.41
N PRO A 464 -47.86 3.54 -18.11
CA PRO A 464 -47.25 3.41 -16.78
C PRO A 464 -46.05 4.37 -16.63
N THR A 465 -46.14 5.33 -15.71
CA THR A 465 -45.00 6.13 -15.22
C THR A 465 -44.74 5.91 -13.72
N SER A 466 -45.12 4.75 -13.17
CA SER A 466 -45.10 4.45 -11.73
C SER A 466 -43.88 3.64 -11.23
N THR A 467 -42.74 3.68 -11.91
CA THR A 467 -41.56 2.90 -11.51
C THR A 467 -40.75 3.50 -10.34
N SER A 468 -40.86 4.80 -10.05
CA SER A 468 -40.07 5.44 -8.98
C SER A 468 -40.62 5.18 -7.56
N GLY A 469 -41.94 5.18 -7.38
CA GLY A 469 -42.59 5.03 -6.07
C GLY A 469 -42.46 3.63 -5.43
N LEU A 470 -42.40 2.58 -6.24
CA LEU A 470 -42.18 1.20 -5.77
C LEU A 470 -40.74 0.98 -5.27
N SER A 471 -39.74 1.65 -5.85
CA SER A 471 -38.34 1.53 -5.41
C SER A 471 -38.11 2.19 -4.03
N LEU A 472 -38.67 3.39 -3.83
CA LEU A 472 -38.53 4.13 -2.58
C LEU A 472 -39.19 3.43 -1.40
N TYR A 473 -40.36 2.80 -1.60
CA TYR A 473 -41.03 2.01 -0.57
C TYR A 473 -40.16 0.85 -0.08
N GLY A 474 -39.51 0.13 -1.00
CA GLY A 474 -38.58 -0.94 -0.67
C GLY A 474 -37.33 -0.45 0.06
N ASP A 475 -36.82 0.72 -0.31
CA ASP A 475 -35.61 1.29 0.28
C ASP A 475 -35.82 1.74 1.75
N TYR A 476 -36.92 2.41 2.07
CA TYR A 476 -37.26 2.75 3.46
C TYR A 476 -37.61 1.50 4.29
N GLY A 477 -38.26 0.50 3.70
CA GLY A 477 -38.53 -0.78 4.36
C GLY A 477 -37.25 -1.54 4.73
N ASN A 478 -36.30 -1.62 3.81
CA ASN A 478 -34.99 -2.22 4.05
C ASN A 478 -34.21 -1.49 5.15
N LEU A 479 -34.23 -0.15 5.14
CA LEU A 479 -33.57 0.64 6.18
C LEU A 479 -34.23 0.46 7.55
N TYR A 480 -35.56 0.40 7.60
CA TYR A 480 -36.28 0.11 8.84
C TYR A 480 -35.88 -1.24 9.44
N GLN A 481 -35.76 -2.28 8.60
CA GLN A 481 -35.26 -3.58 9.05
C GLN A 481 -33.81 -3.51 9.57
N THR A 482 -32.92 -2.77 8.90
CA THR A 482 -31.55 -2.55 9.39
C THR A 482 -31.51 -1.84 10.74
N ILE A 483 -32.40 -0.85 10.95
CA ILE A 483 -32.52 -0.15 12.24
C ILE A 483 -32.99 -1.11 13.33
N GLU A 484 -34.03 -1.90 13.09
CA GLU A 484 -34.54 -2.89 14.05
C GLU A 484 -33.48 -3.92 14.45
N LEU A 485 -32.76 -4.47 13.46
CA LEU A 485 -31.68 -5.42 13.69
C LEU A 485 -30.55 -4.79 14.52
N THR A 486 -30.09 -3.61 14.14
CA THR A 486 -29.00 -2.91 14.84
C THR A 486 -29.42 -2.56 16.28
N PHE A 487 -30.65 -2.08 16.48
CA PHE A 487 -31.18 -1.76 17.80
C PHE A 487 -31.30 -3.01 18.68
N SER A 488 -31.83 -4.11 18.14
CA SER A 488 -31.93 -5.39 18.84
C SER A 488 -30.58 -5.93 19.27
N GLU A 489 -29.56 -5.85 18.40
CA GLU A 489 -28.20 -6.30 18.70
C GLU A 489 -27.52 -5.43 19.77
N ILE A 490 -27.73 -4.10 19.75
CA ILE A 490 -27.24 -3.19 20.79
C ILE A 490 -27.88 -3.56 22.14
N CYS A 491 -29.21 -3.70 22.20
CA CYS A 491 -29.91 -4.07 23.43
C CYS A 491 -29.49 -5.45 23.95
N GLY A 492 -29.40 -6.44 23.06
CA GLY A 492 -29.00 -7.81 23.41
C GLY A 492 -27.61 -7.86 24.05
N ARG A 493 -26.64 -7.10 23.51
CA ARG A 493 -25.28 -7.06 24.08
C ARG A 493 -25.17 -6.18 25.32
N ALA A 494 -25.92 -5.08 25.41
CA ALA A 494 -25.97 -4.26 26.61
C ALA A 494 -26.51 -5.04 27.83
N LEU A 495 -27.53 -5.88 27.62
CA LEU A 495 -28.09 -6.76 28.66
C LEU A 495 -27.11 -7.85 29.12
N VAL A 496 -26.23 -8.33 28.24
CA VAL A 496 -25.18 -9.31 28.59
C VAL A 496 -24.07 -8.65 29.43
N LEU A 497 -23.66 -7.42 29.06
CA LEU A 497 -22.66 -6.67 29.82
C LEU A 497 -23.17 -6.22 31.20
N GLY A 498 -24.46 -5.93 31.34
CA GLY A 498 -25.10 -5.63 32.63
C GLY A 498 -25.12 -6.82 33.62
N LYS A 499 -24.79 -8.04 33.18
CA LYS A 499 -24.62 -9.22 34.06
C LYS A 499 -23.16 -9.50 34.44
N LEU A 500 -22.21 -8.76 33.87
CA LEU A 500 -20.76 -8.94 34.06
C LEU A 500 -20.14 -7.87 34.98
N TYR A 501 -20.92 -6.88 35.41
CA TYR A 501 -20.52 -5.84 36.36
C TYR A 501 -21.21 -6.00 37.71
#